data_AF-A0AAD7CV13-F1
#
_entry.id   AF-A0AAD7CV13-F1
#
_cell.length_a   1.000
_cell.length_b   1.000
_cell.length_c   1.000
_cell.angle_alpha   90.00
_cell.angle_beta   90.00
_cell.angle_gamma   90.00
#
_symmetry.space_group_name_H-M   'P 1'
#
loop_
_entity.id
_entity.type
_entity.pdbx_description
1 polymer ?
#
loop_
_entity_poly.entity_id
_entity_poly.type
_entity_poly.pdbx_seq_one_letter_code
_entity_poly.pdbx_strand_id
1 'polypeptide(L)'
;MQSDSPQQRKKPSIYAAPPAEILLLDTPSALEAHIGTARRAVTGRYLEAHAHVQGLVSSWIGVENRVEHRIKSLLPPDERLVPGALYAAIAFLSGAILARHRALPIRAILPPVLGVAAATHFLPKTSANVGDYLGGLEDHYAPEVARVHEVGKAHTRMTWDRLSEGVEGGRARVREGVLAAVERLQGATGLKVREALGVARSIEEKAEKVIEEKIADFEGVVEKTEKKAEEAAKDRVV
;
A
#
# COMPACT_ATOMS: atom_id res chain seq x y z
N MET A 1 -89.00 15.39 -69.83
CA MET A 1 -89.10 16.63 -69.03
C MET A 1 -87.69 17.08 -68.70
N GLN A 2 -87.10 17.90 -69.57
CA GLN A 2 -85.89 18.68 -69.28
C GLN A 2 -86.34 19.98 -68.60
N SER A 3 -85.84 20.25 -67.40
CA SER A 3 -86.02 21.53 -66.71
C SER A 3 -84.78 22.39 -66.94
N ASP A 4 -84.84 23.29 -67.93
CA ASP A 4 -83.83 24.32 -68.15
C ASP A 4 -83.88 25.35 -67.01
N SER A 5 -82.81 25.39 -66.21
CA SER A 5 -82.59 26.43 -65.22
C SER A 5 -81.87 27.61 -65.88
N PRO A 6 -82.28 28.87 -65.67
CA PRO A 6 -81.68 30.02 -66.35
C PRO A 6 -80.26 30.27 -65.83
N GLN A 7 -79.28 30.27 -66.73
CA GLN A 7 -77.90 30.62 -66.42
C GLN A 7 -77.82 32.09 -65.98
N GLN A 8 -77.55 32.32 -64.69
CA GLN A 8 -77.23 33.65 -64.17
C GLN A 8 -75.95 34.17 -64.82
N ARG A 9 -76.07 35.22 -65.63
CA ARG A 9 -74.92 35.93 -66.21
C ARG A 9 -74.12 36.60 -65.08
N LYS A 10 -72.92 36.09 -64.83
CA LYS A 10 -71.96 36.61 -63.87
C LYS A 10 -71.50 38.01 -64.33
N LYS A 11 -71.85 39.06 -63.58
CA LYS A 11 -71.39 40.44 -63.84
C LYS A 11 -69.87 40.52 -63.61
N PRO A 12 -69.10 41.20 -64.47
CA PRO A 12 -67.66 41.38 -64.25
C PRO A 12 -67.41 42.19 -62.98
N SER A 13 -66.45 41.73 -62.16
CA SER A 13 -65.98 42.44 -60.96
C SER A 13 -65.22 43.70 -61.37
N ILE A 14 -65.57 44.86 -60.79
CA ILE A 14 -64.91 46.15 -61.03
C ILE A 14 -63.65 46.31 -60.16
N TYR A 15 -63.49 45.48 -59.12
CA TYR A 15 -62.31 45.51 -58.26
C TYR A 15 -61.20 44.65 -58.85
N ALA A 16 -59.98 45.20 -58.86
CA ALA A 16 -58.77 44.43 -59.07
C ALA A 16 -58.73 43.31 -58.01
N ALA A 17 -58.46 42.08 -58.43
CA ALA A 17 -58.32 40.96 -57.50
C ALA A 17 -57.21 41.30 -56.48
N PRO A 18 -57.39 40.98 -55.18
CA PRO A 18 -56.33 41.13 -54.19
C PRO A 18 -55.07 40.40 -54.70
N PRO A 19 -53.87 41.01 -54.56
CA PRO A 19 -52.64 40.33 -54.96
C PRO A 19 -52.56 39.00 -54.22
N ALA A 20 -52.37 37.91 -54.96
CA ALA A 20 -52.36 36.56 -54.41
C ALA A 20 -51.31 36.47 -53.30
N GLU A 21 -51.74 36.09 -52.10
CA GLU A 21 -50.85 35.82 -50.98
C GLU A 21 -50.02 34.56 -51.31
N ILE A 22 -48.74 34.77 -51.62
CA ILE A 22 -47.84 33.69 -52.04
C ILE A 22 -47.45 32.92 -50.77
N LEU A 23 -48.11 31.79 -50.52
CA LEU A 23 -47.78 30.90 -49.42
C LEU A 23 -46.53 30.07 -49.81
N LEU A 24 -45.37 30.51 -49.35
CA LEU A 24 -44.10 29.77 -49.48
C LEU A 24 -44.17 28.47 -48.67
N LEU A 25 -44.61 27.40 -49.30
CA LEU A 25 -44.47 26.04 -48.76
C LEU A 25 -43.05 25.55 -49.02
N ASP A 26 -42.19 25.64 -48.00
CA ASP A 26 -40.89 24.96 -47.94
C ASP A 26 -41.12 23.45 -47.92
N THR A 27 -41.37 22.90 -49.12
CA THR A 27 -41.59 21.47 -49.29
C THR A 27 -40.23 20.86 -49.60
N PRO A 28 -39.69 20.01 -48.70
CA PRO A 28 -38.34 19.52 -48.88
C PRO A 28 -38.25 18.72 -50.18
N SER A 29 -37.21 19.03 -50.96
CA SER A 29 -36.90 18.30 -52.18
C SER A 29 -36.62 16.83 -51.86
N ALA A 30 -36.93 15.92 -52.79
CA ALA A 30 -36.57 14.50 -52.63
C ALA A 30 -35.07 14.33 -52.31
N LEU A 31 -34.21 15.15 -52.91
CA LEU A 31 -32.77 15.14 -52.63
C LEU A 31 -32.46 15.63 -51.21
N GLU A 32 -33.16 16.66 -50.74
CA GLU A 32 -33.00 17.20 -49.39
C GLU A 32 -33.38 16.17 -48.32
N ALA A 33 -34.46 15.41 -48.55
CA ALA A 33 -34.83 14.30 -47.67
C ALA A 33 -33.72 13.23 -47.59
N HIS A 34 -33.11 12.87 -48.73
CA HIS A 34 -32.03 11.88 -48.77
C HIS A 34 -30.76 12.40 -48.08
N ILE A 35 -30.36 13.64 -48.33
CA ILE A 35 -29.23 14.29 -47.64
C ILE A 35 -29.50 14.36 -46.13
N GLY A 36 -30.74 14.69 -45.74
CA GLY A 36 -31.16 14.73 -44.34
C GLY A 36 -31.09 13.37 -43.65
N THR A 37 -31.44 12.28 -44.35
CA THR A 37 -31.28 10.92 -43.81
C THR A 37 -29.82 10.51 -43.71
N ALA A 38 -29.00 10.78 -44.73
CA ALA A 38 -27.58 10.47 -44.75
C ALA A 38 -26.82 11.21 -43.65
N ARG A 39 -27.05 12.53 -43.50
CA ARG A 39 -26.48 13.34 -42.43
C ARG A 39 -26.84 12.77 -41.06
N ARG A 40 -28.12 12.48 -40.80
CA ARG A 40 -28.56 11.92 -39.52
C ARG A 40 -27.94 10.56 -39.22
N ALA A 41 -27.80 9.69 -40.23
CA ALA A 41 -27.14 8.40 -40.07
C ALA A 41 -25.65 8.57 -39.70
N VAL A 42 -24.92 9.42 -40.43
CA VAL A 42 -23.50 9.68 -40.15
C VAL A 42 -23.30 10.33 -38.79
N THR A 43 -24.07 11.38 -38.47
CA THR A 43 -24.01 12.06 -37.18
C THR A 43 -24.40 11.11 -36.04
N GLY A 44 -25.42 10.27 -36.22
CA GLY A 44 -25.82 9.26 -35.24
C GLY A 44 -24.68 8.28 -34.94
N ARG A 45 -24.03 7.73 -35.96
CA ARG A 45 -22.88 6.82 -35.81
C ARG A 45 -21.68 7.50 -35.15
N TYR A 46 -21.40 8.75 -35.53
CA TYR A 46 -20.34 9.53 -34.91
C TYR A 46 -20.59 9.78 -33.42
N LEU A 47 -21.81 10.19 -33.05
CA LEU A 47 -22.19 10.42 -31.66
C LEU A 47 -22.19 9.13 -30.84
N GLU A 48 -22.63 8.01 -31.42
CA GLU A 48 -22.59 6.69 -30.77
C GLU A 48 -21.15 6.25 -30.48
N ALA A 49 -20.25 6.38 -31.46
CA ALA A 49 -18.83 6.08 -31.28
C ALA A 49 -18.18 7.00 -30.23
N HIS A 50 -18.49 8.30 -30.29
CA HIS A 50 -18.01 9.28 -29.31
C HIS A 50 -18.51 8.94 -27.90
N ALA A 51 -19.79 8.59 -27.75
CA ALA A 51 -20.37 8.19 -26.47
C ALA A 51 -19.73 6.92 -25.91
N HIS A 52 -19.40 5.94 -26.75
CA HIS A 52 -18.71 4.73 -26.31
C HIS A 52 -17.30 5.03 -25.80
N VAL A 53 -16.51 5.82 -26.54
CA VAL A 53 -15.17 6.24 -26.11
C VAL A 53 -15.26 7.04 -24.82
N GLN A 54 -16.19 8.00 -24.73
CA GLN A 54 -16.38 8.79 -23.53
C GLN A 54 -16.78 7.93 -22.33
N GLY A 55 -17.62 6.90 -22.53
CA GLY A 55 -17.99 5.94 -21.49
C GLY A 55 -16.80 5.12 -20.98
N LEU A 56 -15.90 4.68 -21.87
CA LEU A 56 -14.66 3.99 -21.49
C LEU A 56 -13.73 4.90 -20.69
N VAL A 57 -13.53 6.13 -21.16
CA VAL A 57 -12.70 7.13 -20.46
C VAL A 57 -13.30 7.45 -19.09
N SER A 58 -14.61 7.65 -18.99
CA SER A 58 -15.27 7.89 -17.70
C SER A 58 -15.13 6.69 -16.75
N SER A 59 -15.21 5.46 -17.27
CA SER A 59 -14.99 4.24 -16.47
C SER A 59 -13.56 4.16 -15.97
N TRP A 60 -12.58 4.49 -16.82
CA TRP A 60 -11.16 4.54 -16.45
C TRP A 60 -10.89 5.59 -15.38
N ILE A 61 -11.38 6.81 -15.55
CA ILE A 61 -11.30 7.88 -14.54
C ILE A 61 -11.97 7.43 -13.23
N GLY A 62 -13.09 6.71 -13.32
CA GLY A 62 -13.74 6.14 -12.15
C GLY A 62 -12.88 5.11 -11.41
N VAL A 63 -12.13 4.28 -12.15
CA VAL A 63 -11.14 3.35 -11.56
C VAL A 63 -10.00 4.14 -10.90
N GLU A 64 -9.44 5.11 -11.61
CA GLU A 64 -8.36 5.98 -11.10
C GLU A 64 -8.78 6.68 -9.80
N ASN A 65 -9.95 7.32 -9.79
CA ASN A 65 -10.46 7.99 -8.60
C ASN A 65 -10.66 7.01 -7.43
N ARG A 66 -11.15 5.79 -7.68
CA ARG A 66 -11.29 4.78 -6.61
C ARG A 66 -9.93 4.35 -6.06
N VAL A 67 -8.96 4.14 -6.94
CA VAL A 67 -7.59 3.78 -6.54
C VAL A 67 -6.94 4.93 -5.78
N GLU A 68 -7.05 6.16 -6.26
CA GLU A 68 -6.51 7.35 -5.61
C GLU A 68 -7.14 7.56 -4.23
N HIS A 69 -8.48 7.52 -4.13
CA HIS A 69 -9.16 7.61 -2.84
C HIS A 69 -8.72 6.48 -1.90
N ARG A 70 -8.54 5.26 -2.43
CA ARG A 70 -8.06 4.13 -1.62
C ARG A 70 -6.64 4.38 -1.12
N ILE A 71 -5.72 4.76 -2.00
CA ILE A 71 -4.33 5.05 -1.63
C ILE A 71 -4.32 6.16 -0.59
N LYS A 72 -5.03 7.27 -0.82
CA LYS A 72 -5.14 8.37 0.15
C LYS A 72 -5.75 7.94 1.48
N SER A 73 -6.71 7.00 1.48
CA SER A 73 -7.31 6.50 2.72
C SER A 73 -6.36 5.62 3.54
N LEU A 74 -5.45 4.90 2.87
CA LEU A 74 -4.44 4.07 3.53
C LEU A 74 -3.27 4.90 4.04
N LEU A 75 -3.10 6.09 3.47
CA LEU A 75 -1.91 6.90 3.62
C LEU A 75 -2.11 8.02 4.65
N PRO A 76 -1.42 7.96 5.80
CA PRO A 76 -1.49 9.01 6.81
C PRO A 76 -0.85 10.30 6.28
N PRO A 77 -1.50 11.46 6.38
CA PRO A 77 -0.94 12.74 5.92
C PRO A 77 0.21 13.25 6.80
N ASP A 78 0.37 12.69 7.99
CA ASP A 78 1.34 13.09 9.01
C ASP A 78 2.65 12.29 8.96
N GLU A 79 2.76 11.30 8.08
CA GLU A 79 3.92 10.43 7.93
C GLU A 79 4.78 10.80 6.70
N ARG A 80 6.11 10.83 6.86
CA ARG A 80 7.05 11.17 5.77
C ARG A 80 7.32 9.95 4.89
N LEU A 81 6.55 9.82 3.83
CA LEU A 81 6.58 8.62 2.97
C LEU A 81 7.84 8.43 2.16
N VAL A 82 8.31 9.48 1.51
CA VAL A 82 9.45 9.39 0.60
C VAL A 82 10.71 8.84 1.30
N PRO A 83 11.15 9.39 2.45
CA PRO A 83 12.31 8.82 3.14
C PRO A 83 12.01 7.44 3.73
N GLY A 84 10.83 7.21 4.31
CA GLY A 84 10.49 5.91 4.89
C GLY A 84 10.46 4.78 3.85
N ALA A 85 9.84 5.02 2.70
CA ALA A 85 9.77 4.06 1.60
C ALA A 85 11.16 3.81 1.00
N LEU A 86 12.01 4.84 0.93
CA LEU A 86 13.39 4.69 0.52
C LEU A 86 14.18 3.80 1.47
N TYR A 87 14.04 3.98 2.80
CA TYR A 87 14.69 3.13 3.78
C TYR A 87 14.20 1.68 3.71
N ALA A 88 12.90 1.46 3.51
CA ALA A 88 12.36 0.12 3.29
C ALA A 88 12.91 -0.54 2.02
N ALA A 89 13.02 0.22 0.92
CA ALA A 89 13.61 -0.25 -0.33
C ALA A 89 15.11 -0.57 -0.18
N ILE A 90 15.86 0.27 0.53
CA ILE A 90 17.27 0.02 0.86
C ILE A 90 17.39 -1.24 1.70
N ALA A 91 16.56 -1.43 2.73
CA ALA A 91 16.58 -2.64 3.55
C ALA A 91 16.29 -3.91 2.73
N PHE A 92 15.33 -3.84 1.80
CA PHE A 92 15.04 -4.92 0.86
C PHE A 92 16.25 -5.25 -0.03
N LEU A 93 16.87 -4.22 -0.64
CA LEU A 93 18.04 -4.37 -1.49
C LEU A 93 19.26 -4.90 -0.72
N SER A 94 19.50 -4.38 0.49
CA SER A 94 20.52 -4.88 1.40
C SER A 94 20.27 -6.34 1.77
N GLY A 95 19.01 -6.73 1.98
CA GLY A 95 18.63 -8.13 2.17
C GLY A 95 18.95 -9.00 0.96
N ALA A 96 18.72 -8.51 -0.26
CA ALA A 96 19.08 -9.22 -1.49
C ALA A 96 20.60 -9.39 -1.65
N ILE A 97 21.37 -8.37 -1.29
CA ILE A 97 22.84 -8.44 -1.28
C ILE A 97 23.31 -9.45 -0.23
N LEU A 98 22.74 -9.40 0.98
CA LEU A 98 23.12 -10.29 2.07
C LEU A 98 22.74 -11.75 1.80
N ALA A 99 21.61 -11.96 1.13
CA ALA A 99 21.14 -13.29 0.75
C ALA A 99 21.80 -13.83 -0.53
N ARG A 100 22.64 -13.04 -1.21
CA ARG A 100 23.25 -13.38 -2.51
C ARG A 100 24.02 -14.71 -2.49
N HIS A 101 24.69 -15.03 -1.38
CA HIS A 101 25.48 -16.26 -1.20
C HIS A 101 24.77 -17.27 -0.27
N ARG A 102 23.48 -17.10 0.00
CA ARG A 102 22.70 -18.03 0.82
C ARG A 102 21.90 -18.98 -0.08
N ALA A 103 21.44 -20.09 0.51
CA ALA A 103 20.59 -21.05 -0.17
C ALA A 103 19.32 -20.37 -0.74
N LEU A 104 18.76 -20.92 -1.83
CA LEU A 104 17.57 -20.40 -2.52
C LEU A 104 16.41 -19.95 -1.61
N PRO A 105 15.99 -20.69 -0.55
CA PRO A 105 14.90 -20.24 0.30
C PRO A 105 15.24 -18.95 1.05
N ILE A 106 16.44 -18.85 1.64
CA ILE A 106 16.90 -17.63 2.32
C ILE A 106 17.02 -16.49 1.32
N ARG A 107 17.50 -16.77 0.10
CA ARG A 107 17.58 -15.79 -0.98
C ARG A 107 16.24 -15.21 -1.40
N ALA A 108 15.17 -16.00 -1.36
CA ALA A 108 13.83 -15.54 -1.68
C ALA A 108 13.14 -14.83 -0.51
N ILE A 109 13.37 -15.28 0.73
CA ILE A 109 12.63 -14.83 1.92
C ILE A 109 13.30 -13.63 2.60
N LEU A 110 14.63 -13.59 2.65
CA LEU A 110 15.35 -12.55 3.41
C LEU A 110 15.08 -11.12 2.88
N PRO A 111 15.10 -10.84 1.56
CA PRO A 111 14.81 -9.51 1.06
C PRO A 111 13.42 -8.97 1.44
N PRO A 112 12.30 -9.68 1.17
CA PRO A 112 10.98 -9.18 1.54
C PRO A 112 10.81 -9.08 3.05
N VAL A 113 11.39 -9.98 3.85
CA VAL A 113 11.33 -9.88 5.32
C VAL A 113 12.00 -8.59 5.82
N LEU A 114 13.20 -8.26 5.35
CA LEU A 114 13.87 -7.02 5.75
C LEU A 114 13.14 -5.78 5.22
N GLY A 115 12.60 -5.83 4.00
CA GLY A 115 11.79 -4.75 3.45
C GLY A 115 10.53 -4.48 4.28
N VAL A 116 9.80 -5.53 4.66
CA VAL A 116 8.60 -5.41 5.51
C VAL A 116 8.96 -4.96 6.92
N ALA A 117 10.02 -5.51 7.52
CA ALA A 117 10.47 -5.08 8.84
C ALA A 117 10.83 -3.59 8.85
N ALA A 118 11.58 -3.12 7.86
CA ALA A 118 11.89 -1.70 7.71
C ALA A 118 10.63 -0.86 7.43
N ALA A 119 9.69 -1.34 6.62
CA ALA A 119 8.41 -0.66 6.40
C ALA A 119 7.62 -0.50 7.70
N THR A 120 7.54 -1.54 8.54
CA THR A 120 6.86 -1.46 9.85
C THR A 120 7.57 -0.51 10.82
N HIS A 121 8.88 -0.34 10.68
CA HIS A 121 9.67 0.55 11.54
C HIS A 121 9.63 2.01 11.09
N PHE A 122 9.82 2.28 9.79
CA PHE A 122 9.88 3.63 9.22
C PHE A 122 8.52 4.17 8.77
N LEU A 123 7.54 3.29 8.51
CA LEU A 123 6.17 3.64 8.17
C LEU A 123 5.14 2.91 9.05
N PRO A 124 5.16 3.06 10.38
CA PRO A 124 4.28 2.32 11.28
C PRO A 124 2.79 2.52 10.98
N LYS A 125 2.36 3.75 10.64
CA LYS A 125 0.94 4.04 10.44
C LYS A 125 0.44 3.53 9.09
N THR A 126 1.20 3.77 8.03
CA THR A 126 0.91 3.20 6.71
C THR A 126 0.89 1.67 6.76
N SER A 127 1.87 1.06 7.43
CA SER A 127 1.94 -0.41 7.55
C SER A 127 0.74 -0.98 8.32
N ALA A 128 0.29 -0.30 9.37
CA ALA A 128 -0.91 -0.71 10.12
C ALA A 128 -2.18 -0.61 9.24
N ASN A 129 -2.39 0.53 8.57
CA ASN A 129 -3.56 0.74 7.71
C ASN A 129 -3.64 -0.27 6.55
N VAL A 130 -2.48 -0.58 5.94
CA VAL A 130 -2.40 -1.60 4.90
C VAL A 130 -2.69 -2.99 5.48
N GLY A 131 -2.15 -3.30 6.66
CA GLY A 131 -2.44 -4.55 7.37
C GLY A 131 -3.92 -4.72 7.69
N ASP A 132 -4.58 -3.68 8.20
CA ASP A 132 -6.01 -3.69 8.51
C ASP A 132 -6.86 -3.85 7.24
N TYR A 133 -6.45 -3.22 6.14
CA TYR A 133 -7.11 -3.42 4.86
C TYR A 133 -6.98 -4.84 4.33
N LEU A 134 -5.77 -5.40 4.36
CA LEU A 134 -5.54 -6.77 3.94
C LEU A 134 -6.32 -7.74 4.81
N GLY A 135 -6.40 -7.49 6.13
CA GLY A 135 -7.24 -8.25 7.05
C GLY A 135 -8.73 -8.20 6.65
N GLY A 136 -9.27 -7.01 6.40
CA GLY A 136 -10.66 -6.87 5.94
C GLY A 136 -10.92 -7.52 4.57
N LEU A 137 -9.90 -7.58 3.71
CA LEU A 137 -9.97 -8.26 2.42
C LEU A 137 -9.95 -9.79 2.61
N GLU A 138 -9.09 -10.29 3.48
CA GLU A 138 -9.04 -11.70 3.88
C GLU A 138 -10.37 -12.12 4.51
N ASP A 139 -10.95 -11.31 5.40
CA ASP A 139 -12.26 -11.58 6.01
C ASP A 139 -13.38 -11.70 4.97
N HIS A 140 -13.36 -10.86 3.94
CA HIS A 140 -14.42 -10.83 2.93
C HIS A 140 -14.28 -11.93 1.87
N TYR A 141 -13.07 -12.17 1.39
CA TYR A 141 -12.82 -13.07 0.25
C TYR A 141 -12.28 -14.45 0.66
N ALA A 142 -11.65 -14.59 1.82
CA ALA A 142 -11.00 -15.82 2.28
C ALA A 142 -11.09 -16.00 3.82
N PRO A 143 -12.31 -16.17 4.37
CA PRO A 143 -12.54 -16.17 5.82
C PRO A 143 -11.80 -17.30 6.56
N GLU A 144 -11.53 -18.42 5.89
CA GLU A 144 -10.73 -19.52 6.47
C GLU A 144 -9.28 -19.10 6.72
N VAL A 145 -8.69 -18.32 5.81
CA VAL A 145 -7.32 -17.80 5.92
C VAL A 145 -7.26 -16.76 7.04
N ALA A 146 -8.25 -15.87 7.11
CA ALA A 146 -8.33 -14.86 8.16
C ALA A 146 -8.35 -15.50 9.56
N ARG A 147 -9.12 -16.58 9.76
CA ARG A 147 -9.15 -17.31 11.03
C ARG A 147 -7.79 -17.91 11.39
N VAL A 148 -7.09 -18.50 10.42
CA VAL A 148 -5.74 -19.07 10.64
C VAL A 148 -4.74 -17.96 10.98
N HIS A 149 -4.84 -16.83 10.31
CA HIS A 149 -3.98 -15.67 10.54
C HIS A 149 -4.19 -15.10 11.95
N GLU A 150 -5.43 -14.93 12.40
CA GLU A 150 -5.75 -14.47 13.76
C GLU A 150 -5.28 -15.43 14.85
N VAL A 151 -5.49 -16.74 14.66
CA VAL A 151 -4.95 -17.77 15.56
C VAL A 151 -3.42 -17.72 15.59
N GLY A 152 -2.78 -17.56 14.43
CA GLY A 152 -1.33 -17.39 14.32
C GLY A 152 -0.80 -16.16 15.06
N LYS A 153 -1.47 -15.00 14.91
CA LYS A 153 -1.13 -13.76 15.65
C LYS A 153 -1.24 -13.98 17.15
N ALA A 154 -2.32 -14.62 17.62
CA ALA A 154 -2.54 -14.90 19.04
C ALA A 154 -1.45 -15.82 19.61
N HIS A 155 -1.10 -16.91 18.91
CA HIS A 155 -0.03 -17.80 19.35
C HIS A 155 1.35 -17.13 19.32
N THR A 156 1.60 -16.24 18.36
CA THR A 156 2.87 -15.50 18.26
C THR A 156 3.02 -14.54 19.44
N ARG A 157 1.97 -13.77 19.77
CA ARG A 157 1.94 -12.91 20.97
C ARG A 157 2.16 -13.70 22.24
N MET A 158 1.41 -14.79 22.41
CA MET A 158 1.53 -15.68 23.56
C MET A 158 2.94 -16.30 23.69
N THR A 159 3.60 -16.62 22.57
CA THR A 159 4.97 -17.13 22.56
C THR A 159 5.97 -16.04 22.94
N TRP A 160 5.75 -14.81 22.46
CA TRP A 160 6.56 -13.65 22.82
C TRP A 160 6.47 -13.33 24.31
N ASP A 161 5.27 -13.31 24.86
CA ASP A 161 5.03 -13.05 26.28
C ASP A 161 5.72 -14.11 27.15
N ARG A 162 5.57 -15.39 26.80
CA ARG A 162 6.27 -16.48 27.51
C ARG A 162 7.79 -16.38 27.43
N LEU A 163 8.33 -15.93 26.29
CA LEU A 163 9.76 -15.74 26.14
C LEU A 163 10.25 -14.60 27.04
N SER A 164 9.52 -13.49 27.08
CA SER A 164 9.80 -12.36 27.96
C SER A 164 9.78 -12.79 29.43
N GLU A 165 8.72 -13.48 29.84
CA GLU A 165 8.58 -14.02 31.19
C GLU A 165 9.70 -15.02 31.53
N GLY A 166 10.09 -15.87 30.58
CA GLY A 166 11.18 -16.83 30.74
C GLY A 166 12.54 -16.16 30.94
N VAL A 167 12.80 -15.04 30.27
CA VAL A 167 14.03 -14.25 30.44
C VAL A 167 14.04 -13.54 31.79
N GLU A 168 12.92 -12.95 32.19
CA GLU A 168 12.77 -12.32 33.51
C GLU A 168 12.91 -13.33 34.65
N GLY A 169 12.22 -14.47 34.55
CA GLY A 169 12.30 -15.57 35.51
C GLY A 169 13.69 -16.23 35.53
N GLY A 170 14.38 -16.29 34.40
CA GLY A 170 15.77 -16.74 34.30
C GLY A 170 16.73 -15.81 35.06
N ARG A 171 16.60 -14.49 34.86
CA ARG A 171 17.38 -13.49 35.62
C ARG A 171 17.14 -13.59 37.13
N ALA A 172 15.89 -13.81 37.54
CA ALA A 172 15.54 -14.01 38.95
C ALA A 172 16.18 -15.27 39.55
N ARG A 173 16.10 -16.41 38.83
CA ARG A 173 16.70 -17.68 39.28
C ARG A 173 18.23 -17.65 39.30
N VAL A 174 18.86 -16.93 38.36
CA VAL A 174 20.32 -16.73 38.38
C VAL A 174 20.74 -15.94 39.61
N ARG A 175 20.02 -14.85 39.94
CA ARG A 175 20.28 -14.06 41.17
C ARG A 175 20.11 -14.91 42.43
N GLU A 176 19.04 -15.68 42.50
CA GLU A 176 18.77 -16.59 43.64
C GLU A 176 19.84 -17.69 43.76
N GLY A 177 20.27 -18.29 42.64
CA GLY A 177 21.31 -19.30 42.61
C GLY A 177 22.69 -18.77 43.02
N VAL A 178 23.03 -17.54 42.63
CA VAL A 178 24.26 -16.87 43.07
C VAL A 178 24.23 -16.61 44.58
N LEU A 179 23.10 -16.13 45.12
CA LEU A 179 22.95 -15.91 46.56
C LEU A 179 23.06 -17.23 47.35
N ALA A 180 22.39 -18.29 46.90
CA ALA A 180 22.45 -19.61 47.54
C ALA A 180 23.86 -20.24 47.49
N ALA A 181 24.60 -20.03 46.40
CA ALA A 181 25.99 -20.47 46.29
C ALA A 181 26.90 -19.73 47.27
N VAL A 182 26.73 -18.41 47.41
CA VAL A 182 27.47 -17.58 48.38
C VAL A 182 27.15 -18.01 49.81
N GLU A 183 25.89 -18.31 50.13
CA GLU A 183 25.49 -18.80 51.46
C GLU A 183 26.10 -20.16 51.79
N ARG A 184 26.15 -21.10 50.83
CA ARG A 184 26.78 -22.41 51.02
C ARG A 184 28.28 -22.31 51.23
N LEU A 185 28.95 -21.41 50.51
CA LEU A 185 30.37 -21.14 50.71
C LEU A 185 30.63 -20.49 52.07
N GLN A 186 29.79 -19.56 52.50
CA GLN A 186 29.86 -18.95 53.83
C GLN A 186 29.63 -19.98 54.95
N GLY A 187 28.67 -20.91 54.78
CA GLY A 187 28.40 -21.97 55.75
C GLY A 187 29.51 -23.04 55.84
N ALA A 188 30.17 -23.36 54.72
CA ALA A 188 31.25 -24.35 54.68
C ALA A 188 32.61 -23.79 55.11
N THR A 189 32.87 -22.51 54.84
CA THR A 189 34.19 -21.89 55.08
C THR A 189 34.22 -20.94 56.27
N GLY A 190 33.07 -20.57 56.84
CA GLY A 190 32.97 -19.65 57.99
C GLY A 190 33.35 -18.19 57.69
N LEU A 191 33.78 -17.89 56.46
CA LEU A 191 34.13 -16.54 56.03
C LEU A 191 32.86 -15.72 55.76
N LYS A 192 32.77 -14.53 56.36
CA LYS A 192 31.69 -13.55 56.09
C LYS A 192 31.86 -12.87 54.73
N VAL A 193 31.79 -13.65 53.65
CA VAL A 193 31.98 -13.15 52.28
C VAL A 193 30.92 -12.09 51.94
N ARG A 194 29.71 -12.22 52.49
CA ARG A 194 28.60 -11.27 52.32
C ARG A 194 28.91 -9.85 52.86
N GLU A 195 29.78 -9.73 53.87
CA GLU A 195 30.20 -8.46 54.47
C GLU A 195 31.42 -7.86 53.74
N ALA A 196 32.23 -8.72 53.09
CA ALA A 196 33.29 -8.31 52.16
C ALA A 196 32.78 -7.99 50.73
N LEU A 197 31.52 -8.34 50.41
CA LEU A 197 30.86 -8.19 49.11
C LEU A 197 30.28 -6.77 48.85
N GLY A 198 31.01 -5.72 49.26
CA GLY A 198 31.00 -4.46 48.50
C GLY A 198 31.50 -4.64 47.05
N VAL A 199 32.06 -5.82 46.74
CA VAL A 199 32.57 -6.26 45.43
C VAL A 199 31.45 -6.68 44.45
N ALA A 200 30.22 -6.95 44.90
CA ALA A 200 29.12 -7.38 44.02
C ALA A 200 28.78 -6.35 42.94
N ARG A 201 28.73 -5.05 43.30
CA ARG A 201 28.57 -3.95 42.33
C ARG A 201 29.71 -3.86 41.33
N SER A 202 30.94 -4.14 41.76
CA SER A 202 32.12 -4.10 40.88
C SER A 202 32.15 -5.24 39.86
N ILE A 203 31.44 -6.34 40.12
CA ILE A 203 31.29 -7.46 39.19
C ILE A 203 30.18 -7.17 38.18
N GLU A 204 29.07 -6.55 38.61
CA GLU A 204 28.02 -6.04 37.71
C GLU A 204 28.57 -4.96 36.77
N GLU A 205 29.31 -3.96 37.27
CA GLU A 205 29.97 -2.95 36.44
C GLU A 205 31.02 -3.53 35.49
N LYS A 206 31.76 -4.57 35.91
CA LYS A 206 32.72 -5.27 35.03
C LYS A 206 32.00 -6.10 33.98
N ALA A 207 30.86 -6.70 34.30
CA ALA A 207 30.06 -7.46 33.34
C ALA A 207 29.44 -6.53 32.27
N GLU A 208 28.93 -5.36 32.67
CA GLU A 208 28.44 -4.35 31.73
C GLU A 208 29.56 -3.81 30.83
N LYS A 209 30.74 -3.50 31.38
CA LYS A 209 31.89 -3.06 30.57
C LYS A 209 32.38 -4.10 29.57
N VAL A 210 32.36 -5.38 29.93
CA VAL A 210 32.74 -6.47 29.00
C VAL A 210 31.69 -6.66 27.89
N ILE A 211 30.42 -6.38 28.18
CA ILE A 211 29.36 -6.38 27.17
C ILE A 211 29.51 -5.19 26.23
N GLU A 212 29.75 -3.99 26.75
CA GLU A 212 30.02 -2.79 25.95
C GLU A 212 31.29 -2.92 25.10
N GLU A 213 32.38 -3.47 25.65
CA GLU A 213 33.63 -3.72 24.92
C GLU A 213 33.41 -4.69 23.75
N LYS A 214 32.62 -5.76 23.96
CA LYS A 214 32.29 -6.72 22.89
C LYS A 214 31.38 -6.12 21.82
N ILE A 215 30.49 -5.20 22.18
CA ILE A 215 29.65 -4.47 21.23
C ILE A 215 30.52 -3.52 20.41
N ALA A 216 31.43 -2.77 21.05
CA ALA A 216 32.36 -1.86 20.37
C ALA A 216 33.36 -2.59 19.47
N ASP A 217 33.87 -3.77 19.88
CA ASP A 217 34.70 -4.62 19.04
C ASP A 217 33.94 -5.12 17.81
N PHE A 218 32.65 -5.45 17.97
CA PHE A 218 31.80 -5.86 16.87
C PHE A 218 31.55 -4.70 15.89
N GLU A 219 31.29 -3.50 16.39
CA GLU A 219 31.16 -2.27 15.60
C GLU A 219 32.46 -1.94 14.84
N GLY A 220 33.62 -2.07 15.48
CA GLY A 220 34.92 -1.87 14.84
C GLY A 220 35.24 -2.91 13.76
N VAL A 221 34.76 -4.15 13.90
CA VAL A 221 34.83 -5.17 12.84
C VAL A 221 33.91 -4.81 11.68
N VAL A 222 32.70 -4.30 11.95
CA VAL A 222 31.76 -3.82 10.93
C VAL A 222 32.36 -2.66 10.14
N GLU A 223 32.92 -1.64 10.80
CA GLU A 223 33.53 -0.48 10.15
C GLU A 223 34.78 -0.86 9.31
N LYS A 224 35.59 -1.81 9.80
CA LYS A 224 36.71 -2.37 9.01
C LYS A 224 36.24 -3.15 7.78
N THR A 225 35.12 -3.85 7.88
CA THR A 225 34.53 -4.54 6.72
C THR A 225 33.90 -3.56 5.73
N GLU A 226 33.31 -2.45 6.18
CA GLU A 226 32.81 -1.39 5.31
C GLU A 226 33.94 -0.69 4.54
N LYS A 227 35.03 -0.32 5.21
CA LYS A 227 36.20 0.30 4.56
C LYS A 227 36.86 -0.63 3.53
N LYS A 228 36.98 -1.94 3.85
CA LYS A 228 37.48 -2.94 2.88
C LYS A 228 36.53 -3.14 1.70
N ALA A 229 35.22 -3.05 1.91
CA ALA A 229 34.23 -3.13 0.83
C ALA A 229 34.26 -1.90 -0.07
N GLU A 230 34.51 -0.70 0.48
CA GLU A 230 34.64 0.55 -0.27
C GLU A 230 35.96 0.60 -1.09
N GLU A 231 37.04 0.07 -0.54
CA GLU A 231 38.34 -0.05 -1.22
C GLU A 231 38.27 -1.08 -2.37
N ALA A 232 37.64 -2.23 -2.15
CA ALA A 232 37.39 -3.24 -3.19
C ALA A 232 36.39 -2.80 -4.26
N ALA A 233 35.55 -1.78 -3.99
CA ALA A 233 34.65 -1.18 -4.97
C ALA A 233 35.36 -0.16 -5.88
N LYS A 234 36.41 0.52 -5.37
CA LYS A 234 37.23 1.47 -6.16
C LYS A 234 38.21 0.76 -7.10
N ASP A 235 38.77 -0.38 -6.69
CA ASP A 235 39.67 -1.20 -7.52
C ASP A 235 38.99 -1.90 -8.70
N ARG A 236 37.66 -1.92 -8.72
CA ARG A 236 36.85 -2.61 -9.75
C ARG A 236 36.29 -1.67 -10.83
N VAL A 237 36.64 -0.37 -10.77
CA VAL A 237 36.21 0.69 -11.69
C VAL A 237 37.38 1.20 -12.56
N VAL A 238 38.58 0.60 -12.44
CA VAL A 238 39.70 0.78 -13.38
C VAL A 238 39.76 -0.37 -14.37
#